data_AF-A0A6I4W6U1-F1
#
_entry.id   AF-A0A6I4W6U1-F1
#
_cell.length_a   1.000
_cell.length_b   1.000
_cell.length_c   1.000
_cell.angle_alpha   90.00
_cell.angle_beta   90.00
_cell.angle_gamma   90.00
#
_symmetry.space_group_name_H-M   'P 1'
#
loop_
_entity.id
_entity.type
_entity.pdbx_description
1 polymer ?
#
loop_
_entity_poly.entity_id
_entity_poly.type
_entity_poly.pdbx_seq_one_letter_code
_entity_poly.pdbx_strand_id
1 'polypeptide(L)'
;MDTIGYIAQSAFPLIWILVPAIGAFVRTRRVPSRRERLEIWQRWWAVGAFGIGSLWMTFAFLTVPDVMATAIGFHRTPFMFEIAVANLGLAVMGFRAASATPRERITIGLGGGMFLWGALIGHVYQWFANGDHAPGNTGGVLVTDLLIPAVMIVLAVRSLRPAATDRREGEAFPAAVA
;
A
#
# COMPACT_ATOMS: atom_id res chain seq x y z
N MET A 1 1.15 -22.23 19.13
CA MET A 1 0.11 -21.20 18.93
C MET A 1 -1.17 -21.91 18.57
N ASP A 2 -2.32 -21.47 19.08
CA ASP A 2 -3.62 -22.03 18.72
C ASP A 2 -4.08 -21.51 17.35
N THR A 3 -5.13 -22.11 16.80
CA THR A 3 -5.65 -21.76 15.46
C THR A 3 -6.11 -20.31 15.39
N ILE A 4 -6.75 -19.80 16.45
CA ILE A 4 -7.28 -18.42 16.48
C ILE A 4 -6.13 -17.42 16.49
N GLY A 5 -5.10 -17.63 17.33
CA GLY A 5 -3.92 -16.79 17.39
C GLY A 5 -3.17 -16.77 16.06
N TYR A 6 -3.05 -17.93 15.40
CA TYR A 6 -2.44 -18.02 14.08
C TYR A 6 -3.19 -17.14 13.06
N ILE A 7 -4.50 -17.34 12.93
CA ILE A 7 -5.33 -16.59 11.98
C ILE A 7 -5.25 -15.09 12.25
N ALA A 8 -5.33 -14.68 13.53
CA ALA A 8 -5.26 -13.28 13.91
C ALA A 8 -3.93 -12.64 13.51
N GLN A 9 -2.80 -13.31 13.79
CA GLN A 9 -1.48 -12.79 13.41
C GLN A 9 -1.28 -12.76 11.89
N SER A 10 -1.68 -13.83 11.18
CA SER A 10 -1.60 -13.87 9.72
C SER A 10 -2.49 -12.86 9.03
N ALA A 11 -3.66 -12.54 9.59
CA ALA A 11 -4.58 -11.55 9.01
C ALA A 11 -4.24 -10.11 9.41
N PHE A 12 -3.48 -9.90 10.49
CA PHE A 12 -3.18 -8.57 11.03
C PHE A 12 -2.66 -7.57 9.97
N PRO A 13 -1.73 -7.91 9.06
CA PRO A 13 -1.26 -6.95 8.06
C PRO A 13 -2.37 -6.37 7.17
N LEU A 14 -3.50 -7.07 7.00
CA LEU A 14 -4.61 -6.60 6.18
C LEU A 14 -5.21 -5.27 6.68
N ILE A 15 -5.04 -4.91 7.96
CA ILE A 15 -5.51 -3.62 8.47
C ILE A 15 -4.93 -2.45 7.65
N TRP A 16 -3.70 -2.58 7.17
CA TRP A 16 -2.99 -1.54 6.45
C TRP A 16 -3.56 -1.27 5.07
N ILE A 17 -4.32 -2.20 4.48
CA ILE A 17 -5.04 -1.96 3.22
C ILE A 17 -6.54 -1.72 3.45
N LEU A 18 -7.14 -2.39 4.44
CA LEU A 18 -8.57 -2.30 4.70
C LEU A 18 -8.97 -0.95 5.28
N VAL A 19 -8.26 -0.44 6.29
CA VAL A 19 -8.55 0.85 6.92
C VAL A 19 -8.50 2.00 5.90
N PRO A 20 -7.43 2.19 5.11
CA PRO A 20 -7.40 3.27 4.11
C PRO A 20 -8.39 3.05 2.97
N ALA A 21 -8.64 1.81 2.54
CA ALA A 21 -9.66 1.54 1.53
C ALA A 21 -11.07 1.92 2.01
N ILE A 22 -11.42 1.56 3.26
CA ILE A 22 -12.70 1.94 3.87
C ILE A 22 -12.77 3.47 4.01
N GLY A 23 -11.71 4.11 4.49
CA GLY A 23 -11.64 5.57 4.61
C GLY A 23 -11.85 6.28 3.26
N ALA A 24 -11.18 5.82 2.21
CA ALA A 24 -11.33 6.32 0.86
C ALA A 24 -12.74 6.09 0.31
N PHE A 25 -13.31 4.90 0.51
CA PHE A 25 -14.66 4.56 0.10
C PHE A 25 -15.70 5.47 0.76
N VAL A 26 -15.65 5.61 2.09
CA VAL A 26 -16.56 6.47 2.85
C VAL A 26 -16.43 7.93 2.41
N ARG A 27 -15.21 8.41 2.17
CA ARG A 27 -14.97 9.80 1.73
C ARG A 27 -15.46 10.06 0.30
N THR A 28 -15.38 9.06 -0.59
CA THR A 28 -15.74 9.23 -2.01
C THR A 28 -17.19 8.96 -2.35
N ARG A 29 -18.00 8.41 -1.42
CA ARG A 29 -19.39 8.02 -1.66
C ARG A 29 -20.33 9.12 -2.18
N ARG A 30 -20.00 10.40 -1.94
CA ARG A 30 -20.78 11.58 -2.36
C ARG A 30 -20.04 12.47 -3.36
N VAL A 31 -18.86 12.05 -3.82
CA VAL A 31 -18.02 12.85 -4.70
C VAL A 31 -18.34 12.51 -6.17
N PRO A 32 -18.93 13.41 -6.96
CA PRO A 32 -19.32 13.11 -8.34
C PRO A 32 -18.11 13.05 -9.27
N SER A 33 -17.11 13.91 -9.04
CA SER A 33 -15.93 14.01 -9.90
C SER A 33 -15.04 12.77 -9.78
N ARG A 34 -14.87 12.05 -10.89
CA ARG A 34 -13.95 10.91 -10.97
C ARG A 34 -12.51 11.30 -10.63
N ARG A 35 -12.08 12.49 -11.06
CA ARG A 35 -10.73 13.02 -10.78
C ARG A 35 -10.53 13.24 -9.29
N GLU A 36 -11.51 13.85 -8.63
CA GLU A 36 -11.47 14.09 -7.18
C GLU A 36 -11.49 12.76 -6.40
N ARG A 37 -12.33 11.80 -6.83
CA ARG A 37 -12.32 10.45 -6.24
C ARG A 37 -10.95 9.78 -6.35
N LEU A 38 -10.32 9.81 -7.52
CA LEU A 38 -8.98 9.24 -7.72
C LEU A 38 -7.94 9.89 -6.80
N GLU A 39 -7.97 11.22 -6.66
CA GLU A 39 -7.05 11.93 -5.78
C GLU A 39 -7.27 11.56 -4.30
N ILE A 40 -8.53 11.45 -3.85
CA ILE A 40 -8.87 10.99 -2.49
C ILE A 40 -8.34 9.58 -2.26
N TRP A 41 -8.63 8.64 -3.16
CA TRP A 41 -8.14 7.26 -3.08
C TRP A 41 -6.62 7.22 -3.04
N GLN A 42 -5.95 8.00 -3.89
CA GLN A 42 -4.50 8.08 -3.93
C GLN A 42 -3.92 8.56 -2.60
N ARG A 43 -4.49 9.60 -1.98
CA ARG A 43 -4.01 10.13 -0.70
C ARG A 43 -4.22 9.17 0.46
N TRP A 44 -5.39 8.53 0.53
CA TRP A 44 -5.65 7.50 1.54
C TRP A 44 -4.69 6.32 1.41
N TRP A 45 -4.42 5.89 0.17
CA TRP A 45 -3.48 4.81 -0.08
C TRP A 45 -2.04 5.21 0.22
N ALA A 46 -1.63 6.41 -0.19
CA ALA A 46 -0.29 6.93 0.03
C ALA A 46 0.03 7.15 1.51
N VAL A 47 -0.85 7.84 2.23
CA VAL A 47 -0.63 8.15 3.65
C VAL A 47 -0.96 6.95 4.53
N GLY A 48 -2.13 6.34 4.35
CA GLY A 48 -2.60 5.27 5.23
C GLY A 48 -1.90 3.94 4.96
N ALA A 49 -2.02 3.43 3.73
CA ALA A 49 -1.50 2.10 3.43
C ALA A 49 0.02 2.09 3.37
N PHE A 50 0.60 3.00 2.59
CA PHE A 50 2.04 2.98 2.36
C PHE A 50 2.83 3.71 3.44
N GLY A 51 2.45 4.96 3.76
CA GLY A 51 3.14 5.79 4.75
C GLY A 51 3.07 5.24 6.17
N ILE A 52 1.85 5.23 6.75
CA ILE A 52 1.61 4.78 8.13
C ILE A 52 1.91 3.27 8.28
N GLY A 53 1.53 2.44 7.30
CA GLY A 53 1.86 1.00 7.33
C GLY A 53 3.37 0.75 7.43
N SER A 54 4.18 1.40 6.57
CA SER A 54 5.65 1.26 6.64
C SER A 54 6.24 1.90 7.90
N LEU A 55 5.66 3.00 8.40
CA LEU A 55 6.09 3.61 9.65
C LEU A 55 5.84 2.68 10.84
N TRP A 56 4.70 1.98 10.85
CA TRP A 56 4.42 0.96 11.86
C TRP A 56 5.45 -0.18 11.81
N MET A 57 5.78 -0.70 10.62
CA MET A 57 6.84 -1.70 10.46
C MET A 57 8.18 -1.21 11.03
N THR A 58 8.54 0.04 10.73
CA THR A 58 9.75 0.70 11.28
C THR A 58 9.75 0.63 12.81
N PHE A 59 8.67 1.11 13.44
CA PHE A 59 8.56 1.10 14.89
C PHE A 59 8.58 -0.32 15.46
N ALA A 60 7.87 -1.27 14.84
CA ALA A 60 7.80 -2.65 15.31
C ALA A 60 9.18 -3.33 15.29
N PHE A 61 9.94 -3.20 14.20
CA PHE A 61 11.28 -3.79 14.11
C PHE A 61 12.30 -3.09 15.03
N LEU A 62 12.13 -1.81 15.35
CA LEU A 62 13.02 -1.11 16.28
C LEU A 62 12.71 -1.39 17.76
N THR A 63 11.42 -1.49 18.12
CA THR A 63 10.99 -1.54 19.52
C THR A 63 10.78 -2.95 20.04
N VAL A 64 10.32 -3.87 19.18
CA VAL A 64 10.04 -5.28 19.54
C VAL A 64 10.65 -6.26 18.52
N PRO A 65 11.96 -6.18 18.23
CA PRO A 65 12.62 -6.99 17.18
C PRO A 65 12.50 -8.50 17.41
N ASP A 66 12.50 -8.97 18.66
CA ASP A 66 12.35 -10.40 18.96
C ASP A 66 10.96 -10.94 18.61
N VAL A 67 9.92 -10.11 18.83
CA VAL A 67 8.54 -10.43 18.46
C VAL A 67 8.42 -10.47 16.94
N MET A 68 8.99 -9.47 16.25
CA MET A 68 8.97 -9.42 14.80
C MET A 68 9.69 -10.60 14.17
N ALA A 69 10.92 -10.91 14.62
CA ALA A 69 11.70 -12.04 14.13
C ALA A 69 10.92 -13.36 14.29
N THR A 70 10.35 -13.60 15.47
CA THR A 70 9.52 -14.78 15.74
C THR A 70 8.29 -14.83 14.84
N ALA A 71 7.60 -13.71 14.65
CA ALA A 71 6.41 -13.63 13.82
C ALA A 71 6.71 -13.99 12.36
N ILE A 72 7.86 -13.57 11.83
CA ILE A 72 8.27 -13.85 10.45
C ILE A 72 9.04 -15.17 10.27
N GLY A 73 9.24 -15.96 11.33
CA GLY A 73 9.89 -17.27 11.22
C GLY A 73 11.43 -17.25 11.27
N PHE A 74 12.05 -16.14 11.69
CA PHE A 74 13.50 -15.97 11.74
C PHE A 74 14.04 -15.77 13.15
N HIS A 75 15.33 -16.04 13.34
CA HIS A 75 16.05 -15.59 14.53
C HIS A 75 16.33 -14.08 14.45
N ARG A 76 16.42 -13.43 15.61
CA ARG A 76 16.84 -12.03 15.68
C ARG A 76 18.30 -11.90 15.22
N THR A 77 18.53 -11.03 14.25
CA THR A 77 19.84 -10.66 13.73
C THR A 77 19.92 -9.13 13.56
N PRO A 78 21.11 -8.54 13.32
CA PRO A 78 21.23 -7.12 12.99
C PRO A 78 20.40 -6.68 11.78
N PHE A 79 20.02 -7.61 10.89
CA PHE A 79 19.19 -7.35 9.72
C PHE A 79 17.81 -6.76 10.08
N MET A 80 17.31 -6.97 11.31
CA MET A 80 16.06 -6.35 11.78
C MET A 80 16.12 -4.81 11.73
N PHE A 81 17.30 -4.24 12.03
CA PHE A 81 17.51 -2.79 11.92
C PHE A 81 17.48 -2.32 10.47
N GLU A 82 18.09 -3.08 9.55
CA GLU A 82 18.06 -2.77 8.12
C GLU A 82 16.63 -2.80 7.55
N ILE A 83 15.83 -3.81 7.93
CA ILE A 83 14.41 -3.87 7.56
C ILE A 83 13.66 -2.65 8.11
N ALA A 84 13.94 -2.24 9.35
CA ALA A 84 13.32 -1.06 9.94
C ALA A 84 13.64 0.21 9.15
N VAL A 85 14.91 0.45 8.82
CA VAL A 85 15.34 1.65 8.08
C VAL A 85 14.86 1.61 6.63
N ALA A 86 14.79 0.43 6.00
CA ALA A 86 14.17 0.28 4.69
C ALA A 86 12.69 0.72 4.71
N ASN A 87 11.93 0.26 5.71
CA ASN A 87 10.55 0.67 5.92
C ASN A 87 10.41 2.15 6.28
N LEU A 88 11.39 2.75 6.97
CA LEU A 88 11.41 4.19 7.22
C LEU A 88 11.51 4.97 5.89
N GLY A 89 12.37 4.51 4.98
CA GLY A 89 12.47 5.06 3.63
C GLY A 89 11.13 4.96 2.86
N LEU A 90 10.46 3.80 2.94
CA LEU A 90 9.13 3.63 2.36
C LEU A 90 8.10 4.58 2.98
N ALA A 91 8.12 4.77 4.30
CA ALA A 91 7.20 5.67 5.00
C ALA A 91 7.35 7.12 4.51
N VAL A 92 8.60 7.60 4.40
CA VAL A 92 8.91 8.93 3.87
C VAL A 92 8.38 9.09 2.44
N MET A 93 8.60 8.09 1.58
CA MET A 93 8.06 8.11 0.21
C MET A 93 6.53 8.07 0.18
N GLY A 94 5.89 7.29 1.04
CA GLY A 94 4.43 7.22 1.18
C GLY A 94 3.83 8.58 1.55
N PHE A 95 4.42 9.29 2.53
CA PHE A 95 3.99 10.65 2.88
C PHE A 95 4.26 11.64 1.76
N ARG A 96 5.41 11.56 1.09
CA ARG A 96 5.71 12.40 -0.08
C ARG A 96 4.69 12.21 -1.21
N ALA A 97 4.21 10.99 -1.41
CA ALA A 97 3.24 10.66 -2.44
C ALA A 97 1.89 11.39 -2.27
N ALA A 98 1.53 11.84 -1.06
CA ALA A 98 0.28 12.55 -0.80
C ALA A 98 0.14 13.84 -1.64
N SER A 99 1.24 14.56 -1.86
CA SER A 99 1.29 15.81 -2.63
C SER A 99 2.07 15.67 -3.96
N ALA A 100 2.49 14.45 -4.30
CA ALA A 100 3.28 14.18 -5.51
C ALA A 100 2.45 14.22 -6.79
N THR A 101 3.12 14.48 -7.91
CA THR A 101 2.50 14.35 -9.23
C THR A 101 2.18 12.88 -9.54
N PRO A 102 1.25 12.57 -10.47
CA PRO A 102 0.99 11.18 -10.86
C PRO A 102 2.24 10.44 -11.35
N ARG A 103 3.16 11.11 -12.08
CA ARG A 103 4.41 10.48 -12.53
C ARG A 103 5.33 10.13 -11.37
N GLU A 104 5.49 11.05 -10.43
CA GLU A 104 6.29 10.80 -9.21
C GLU A 104 5.68 9.70 -8.34
N ARG A 105 4.34 9.62 -8.23
CA ARG A 105 3.64 8.53 -7.54
C ARG A 105 3.89 7.16 -8.17
N ILE A 106 4.04 7.09 -9.50
CA ILE A 106 4.46 5.86 -10.19
C ILE A 106 5.89 5.50 -9.79
N THR A 107 6.84 6.45 -9.82
CA THR A 107 8.22 6.22 -9.39
C THR A 107 8.29 5.75 -7.93
N ILE A 108 7.55 6.39 -7.03
CA ILE A 108 7.43 6.00 -5.62
C ILE A 108 6.86 4.58 -5.50
N GLY A 109 5.80 4.28 -6.24
CA GLY A 109 5.20 2.94 -6.26
C GLY A 109 6.16 1.87 -6.77
N LEU A 110 6.96 2.16 -7.82
CA LEU A 110 7.98 1.24 -8.32
C LEU A 110 9.11 1.04 -7.32
N GLY A 111 9.61 2.12 -6.71
CA GLY A 111 10.65 2.05 -5.66
C GLY A 111 10.19 1.24 -4.45
N GLY A 112 8.97 1.48 -3.97
CA GLY A 112 8.34 0.66 -2.93
C GLY A 112 8.13 -0.79 -3.35
N GLY A 113 7.74 -0.99 -4.62
CA GLY A 113 7.57 -2.30 -5.23
C GLY A 113 8.85 -3.13 -5.25
N MET A 114 10.02 -2.55 -5.50
CA MET A 114 11.27 -3.32 -5.49
C MET A 114 11.57 -3.94 -4.12
N PHE A 115 11.27 -3.21 -3.04
CA PHE A 115 11.41 -3.76 -1.71
C PHE A 115 10.28 -4.76 -1.39
N LEU A 116 9.01 -4.35 -1.51
CA LEU A 116 7.87 -5.17 -1.09
C LEU A 116 7.66 -6.40 -1.98
N TRP A 117 7.80 -6.29 -3.30
CA TRP A 117 7.72 -7.47 -4.18
C TRP A 117 8.93 -8.39 -4.01
N GLY A 118 10.11 -7.84 -3.67
CA GLY A 118 11.26 -8.64 -3.26
C GLY A 118 10.96 -9.44 -1.99
N ALA A 119 10.38 -8.80 -0.97
CA ALA A 119 9.93 -9.45 0.25
C ALA A 119 8.85 -10.51 -0.02
N LEU A 120 7.85 -10.22 -0.86
CA LEU A 120 6.84 -11.17 -1.31
C LEU A 120 7.45 -12.44 -1.90
N ILE A 121 8.41 -12.29 -2.82
CA ILE A 121 9.12 -13.43 -3.43
C ILE A 121 9.88 -14.20 -2.35
N GLY A 122 10.53 -13.49 -1.42
CA GLY A 122 11.19 -14.09 -0.25
C GLY A 122 10.22 -14.92 0.59
N HIS A 123 9.07 -14.37 0.96
CA HIS A 123 8.03 -15.04 1.73
C HIS A 123 7.52 -16.30 1.03
N VAL A 124 7.23 -16.22 -0.28
CA VAL A 124 6.81 -17.38 -1.09
C VAL A 124 7.91 -18.44 -1.12
N TYR A 125 9.17 -18.05 -1.30
CA TYR A 125 10.29 -18.98 -1.28
C TYR A 125 10.43 -19.67 0.09
N GLN A 126 10.39 -18.91 1.19
CA GLN A 126 10.46 -19.48 2.54
C GLN A 126 9.30 -20.43 2.82
N TRP A 127 8.10 -20.09 2.37
CA TRP A 127 6.91 -20.91 2.53
C TRP A 127 7.06 -22.26 1.81
N PHE A 128 7.40 -22.27 0.52
CA PHE A 128 7.43 -23.51 -0.26
C PHE A 128 8.74 -24.29 -0.13
N ALA A 129 9.89 -23.62 -0.14
CA ALA A 129 11.19 -24.27 -0.16
C ALA A 129 11.68 -24.66 1.25
N ASN A 130 11.34 -23.87 2.27
CA ASN A 130 11.85 -24.08 3.64
C ASN A 130 10.76 -24.48 4.64
N GLY A 131 9.49 -24.60 4.20
CA GLY A 131 8.37 -24.98 5.08
C GLY A 131 8.06 -23.96 6.17
N ASP A 132 8.42 -22.68 5.96
CA ASP A 132 8.15 -21.62 6.92
C ASP A 132 6.69 -21.19 6.82
N HIS A 133 5.89 -21.73 7.73
CA HIS A 133 4.48 -21.39 7.88
C HIS A 133 4.23 -20.35 8.97
N ALA A 134 5.25 -19.62 9.43
CA ALA A 134 5.07 -18.60 10.46
C ALA A 134 4.00 -17.57 10.05
N PRO A 135 3.21 -17.06 11.01
CA PRO A 135 2.04 -16.25 10.70
C PRO A 135 2.40 -14.93 10.01
N GLY A 136 3.56 -14.34 10.32
CA GLY A 136 4.09 -13.15 9.66
C GLY A 136 4.88 -13.45 8.38
N ASN A 137 5.10 -14.72 8.02
CA ASN A 137 5.67 -15.13 6.73
C ASN A 137 4.57 -15.44 5.69
N THR A 138 3.33 -15.66 6.14
CA THR A 138 2.23 -16.14 5.30
C THR A 138 0.97 -15.30 5.47
N GLY A 139 -0.01 -15.45 4.58
CA GLY A 139 -1.29 -14.76 4.69
C GLY A 139 -1.22 -13.28 4.32
N GLY A 140 -1.59 -12.39 5.26
CA GLY A 140 -1.82 -10.97 5.00
C GLY A 140 -0.61 -10.21 4.49
N VAL A 141 0.60 -10.60 4.89
CA VAL A 141 1.85 -9.99 4.42
C VAL A 141 2.01 -10.13 2.91
N LEU A 142 1.65 -11.29 2.34
CA LEU A 142 1.72 -11.54 0.90
C LEU A 142 0.78 -10.58 0.13
N VAL A 143 -0.38 -10.31 0.73
CA VAL A 143 -1.39 -9.42 0.16
C VAL A 143 -0.91 -7.97 0.23
N THR A 144 -0.37 -7.52 1.36
CA THR A 144 0.12 -6.14 1.51
C THR A 144 1.31 -5.87 0.60
N ASP A 145 2.26 -6.80 0.53
CA ASP A 145 3.48 -6.66 -0.25
C ASP A 145 3.18 -6.55 -1.74
N LEU A 146 2.19 -7.32 -2.21
CA LEU A 146 1.70 -7.22 -3.58
C LEU A 146 0.93 -5.91 -3.82
N LEU A 147 -0.10 -5.67 -3.01
CA LEU A 147 -1.13 -4.68 -3.33
C LEU A 147 -0.73 -3.24 -3.03
N ILE A 148 0.06 -2.97 -1.99
CA ILE A 148 0.41 -1.59 -1.61
C ILE A 148 1.12 -0.87 -2.79
N PRO A 149 2.20 -1.42 -3.38
CA PRO A 149 2.83 -0.82 -4.55
C PRO A 149 1.93 -0.85 -5.79
N ALA A 150 1.28 -1.98 -6.06
CA ALA A 150 0.49 -2.16 -7.28
C ALA A 150 -0.68 -1.17 -7.36
N VAL A 151 -1.42 -0.99 -6.26
CA VAL A 151 -2.55 -0.06 -6.19
C VAL A 151 -2.06 1.39 -6.26
N MET A 152 -0.93 1.73 -5.62
CA MET A 152 -0.30 3.06 -5.74
C MET A 152 -0.04 3.41 -7.21
N ILE A 153 0.58 2.48 -7.96
CA ILE A 153 0.89 2.63 -9.39
C ILE A 153 -0.39 2.73 -10.21
N VAL A 154 -1.36 1.83 -9.99
CA VAL A 154 -2.61 1.79 -10.76
C VAL A 154 -3.42 3.08 -10.58
N LEU A 155 -3.53 3.62 -9.36
CA LEU A 155 -4.22 4.89 -9.09
C LEU A 155 -3.51 6.06 -9.79
N ALA A 156 -2.17 6.07 -9.77
CA ALA A 156 -1.37 7.11 -10.39
C ALA A 156 -1.46 7.07 -11.92
N VAL A 157 -1.40 5.89 -12.52
CA VAL A 157 -1.60 5.69 -13.97
C VAL A 157 -3.00 6.11 -14.40
N ARG A 158 -4.04 5.82 -13.60
CA ARG A 158 -5.41 6.27 -13.89
C ARG A 158 -5.53 7.79 -13.82
N SER A 159 -4.78 8.44 -12.94
CA SER A 159 -4.74 9.90 -12.82
C SER A 159 -4.02 10.59 -14.00
N LEU A 160 -3.21 9.86 -14.79
CA LEU A 160 -2.60 10.38 -16.01
C LEU A 160 -3.54 10.39 -17.22
N ARG A 161 -4.60 9.57 -17.20
CA ARG A 161 -5.51 9.45 -18.35
C ARG A 161 -6.45 10.67 -18.38
N PRO A 162 -6.50 11.44 -19.48
CA PRO A 162 -7.45 12.55 -19.61
C PRO A 162 -8.88 12.07 -19.40
N ALA A 163 -9.70 12.85 -18.70
CA ALA A 163 -11.13 12.61 -18.61
C ALA A 163 -11.74 12.81 -20.00
N ALA A 164 -11.91 11.72 -20.76
CA ALA A 164 -12.47 11.74 -22.11
C ALA A 164 -13.95 12.20 -22.16
N THR A 165 -14.54 12.60 -21.03
CA THR A 165 -15.98 12.88 -20.87
C THR A 165 -16.32 14.32 -20.53
N ASP A 166 -15.37 15.21 -20.18
CA ASP A 166 -15.69 16.63 -19.88
C ASP A 166 -15.82 17.52 -21.13
N ARG A 167 -15.54 16.98 -22.33
CA ARG A 167 -15.55 17.77 -23.57
C ARG A 167 -16.89 17.76 -24.33
N ARG A 168 -17.87 16.94 -23.92
CA ARG A 168 -19.14 16.79 -24.66
C ARG A 168 -20.29 17.71 -24.19
N GLU A 169 -20.13 18.43 -23.08
CA GLU A 169 -21.17 19.36 -22.59
C GLU A 169 -20.91 20.83 -23.01
N GLY A 170 -19.72 21.15 -23.55
CA GLY A 170 -19.36 22.49 -23.99
C GLY A 170 -19.63 22.80 -25.48
N GLU A 171 -20.07 21.81 -26.26
CA GLU A 171 -20.32 21.96 -27.71
C GLU A 171 -21.83 21.94 -28.07
N ALA A 172 -22.72 22.20 -27.10
CA ALA A 172 -24.09 22.57 -27.42
C ALA A 172 -24.11 24.04 -27.88
N PHE A 173 -23.97 24.23 -29.18
CA PHE A 173 -24.05 25.51 -29.89
C PHE A 173 -25.31 26.30 -29.46
N PRO A 174 -25.23 27.63 -29.28
CA PRO A 174 -26.41 28.47 -29.15
C PRO A 174 -27.14 28.45 -30.50
N ALA A 175 -28.35 27.89 -30.52
CA ALA A 175 -29.27 28.08 -31.64
C ALA A 175 -29.57 29.58 -31.74
N ALA A 176 -29.09 30.17 -32.83
CA ALA A 176 -29.27 31.57 -33.16
C ALA A 176 -30.76 31.88 -33.32
N VAL A 177 -31.10 33.09 -32.86
CA VAL A 177 -32.33 33.81 -33.12
C VAL A 177 -32.58 33.89 -34.64
N ALA A 178 -33.75 33.43 -35.09
CA ALA A 178 -34.44 33.90 -36.29
C ALA A 178 -35.93 33.59 -36.15
#